data_AF-A0A819LEB0-F1
#
_entry.id   AF-A0A819LEB0-F1
#
_cell.length_a   1.000
_cell.length_b   1.000
_cell.length_c   1.000
_cell.angle_alpha   90.00
_cell.angle_beta   90.00
_cell.angle_gamma   90.00
#
_symmetry.space_group_name_H-M   'P 1'
#
loop_
_entity.id
_entity.type
_entity.pdbx_description
1 polymer ?
#
loop_
_entity_poly.entity_id
_entity_poly.type
_entity_poly.pdbx_seq_one_letter_code
_entity_poly.pdbx_strand_id
1 'polypeptide(L)'
;KSTLLYLSAFHSRFNRRVHINHPNIWSFIKFLQAEESRFHHMHIQFSSDLGTRTQKAKAIAIQHRIENHTERYNHSLINVMEYLDGLSLVVAKQKK
;
A
#
# COMPACT_ATOMS: atom_id res chain seq x y z
N LYS A 1 13.41 12.89 11.43
CA LYS A 1 13.51 13.42 10.04
C LYS A 1 12.48 12.80 9.07
N SER A 2 12.19 11.49 9.12
CA SER A 2 11.19 10.83 8.26
C SER A 2 9.74 11.29 8.47
N THR A 3 9.32 11.49 9.73
CA THR A 3 7.93 11.80 10.10
C THR A 3 7.43 13.15 9.58
N LEU A 4 8.28 14.18 9.59
CA LEU A 4 7.94 15.52 9.08
C LEU A 4 7.75 15.55 7.56
N LEU A 5 8.58 14.83 6.82
CA LEU A 5 8.42 14.63 5.38
C LEU A 5 7.14 13.86 5.05
N TYR A 6 6.75 12.92 5.91
CA TYR A 6 5.51 12.16 5.75
C TYR A 6 4.28 13.02 6.00
N LEU A 7 4.30 13.85 7.04
CA LEU A 7 3.25 14.80 7.36
C LEU A 7 3.08 15.86 6.26
N SER A 8 4.17 16.37 5.67
CA SER A 8 4.07 17.34 4.57
C SER A 8 3.52 16.73 3.28
N ALA A 9 3.98 15.52 2.91
CA ALA A 9 3.46 14.79 1.76
C ALA A 9 1.99 14.41 1.94
N PHE A 10 1.60 14.06 3.17
CA PHE A 10 0.22 13.83 3.56
C PHE A 10 -0.63 15.09 3.36
N HIS A 11 -0.22 16.21 3.94
CA HIS A 11 -0.96 17.47 3.89
C HIS A 11 -1.14 17.96 2.45
N SER A 12 -0.09 17.85 1.63
CA SER A 12 -0.15 18.18 0.21
C SER A 12 -1.16 17.31 -0.56
N ARG A 13 -1.18 16.00 -0.32
CA ARG A 13 -2.15 15.07 -0.96
C ARG A 13 -3.58 15.31 -0.50
N PHE A 14 -3.78 15.54 0.80
CA PHE A 14 -5.09 15.82 1.36
C PHE A 14 -5.67 17.10 0.76
N ASN A 15 -4.91 18.19 0.80
CA ASN A 15 -5.31 19.47 0.22
C ASN A 15 -5.61 19.32 -1.27
N ARG A 16 -4.75 18.63 -2.03
CA ARG A 16 -5.01 18.39 -3.45
C ARG A 16 -6.35 17.69 -3.69
N ARG A 17 -6.72 16.71 -2.87
CA ARG A 17 -7.94 15.91 -3.07
C ARG A 17 -9.21 16.60 -2.56
N VAL A 18 -9.12 17.38 -1.49
CA VAL A 18 -10.23 18.20 -0.97
C VAL A 18 -10.61 19.30 -1.98
N HIS A 19 -9.65 19.81 -2.73
CA HIS A 19 -9.89 20.82 -3.77
C HIS A 19 -10.38 20.24 -5.09
N ILE A 20 -10.53 18.92 -5.22
CA ILE A 20 -11.13 18.31 -6.42
C ILE A 20 -12.64 18.54 -6.35
N ASN A 21 -13.25 18.94 -7.46
CA ASN A 21 -14.70 18.98 -7.56
C ASN A 21 -15.28 17.58 -7.42
N HIS A 22 -15.98 17.33 -6.32
CA HIS A 22 -16.68 16.09 -6.07
C HIS A 22 -18.04 16.12 -6.78
N PRO A 23 -18.42 15.05 -7.51
CA PRO A 23 -19.66 15.03 -8.30
C PRO A 23 -20.94 15.19 -7.47
N ASN A 24 -20.91 14.87 -6.18
CA ASN A 24 -21.99 15.12 -5.22
C ASN A 24 -21.49 15.00 -3.77
N ILE A 25 -22.31 15.43 -2.81
CA ILE A 25 -21.98 15.39 -1.38
C ILE A 25 -21.65 13.98 -0.87
N TRP A 26 -22.29 12.94 -1.41
CA TRP A 26 -22.04 11.55 -1.00
C TRP A 26 -20.66 11.06 -1.42
N SER A 27 -20.20 11.46 -2.62
CA SER A 27 -18.85 11.15 -3.08
C SER A 27 -17.78 11.85 -2.24
N PHE A 28 -18.07 13.05 -1.74
CA PHE A 28 -17.21 13.76 -0.80
C PHE A 28 -17.17 13.07 0.58
N ILE A 29 -18.33 12.65 1.11
CA ILE A 29 -18.42 11.90 2.38
C ILE A 29 -17.63 10.58 2.28
N LYS A 30 -17.81 9.81 1.20
CA LYS A 30 -17.03 8.57 0.98
C LYS A 30 -15.53 8.83 0.90
N PHE A 31 -15.13 9.94 0.27
CA PHE A 31 -13.73 10.35 0.26
C PHE A 31 -13.21 10.63 1.67
N LEU A 32 -13.95 11.39 2.49
CA LEU A 32 -13.58 11.66 3.88
C LEU A 32 -13.46 10.38 4.72
N GLN A 33 -14.40 9.45 4.60
CA GLN A 33 -14.38 8.16 5.31
C GLN A 33 -13.18 7.31 4.90
N ALA A 34 -12.85 7.25 3.61
CA ALA A 34 -11.67 6.53 3.12
C ALA A 34 -10.38 7.16 3.67
N GLU A 35 -10.35 8.48 3.78
CA GLU A 35 -9.20 9.21 4.28
C GLU A 35 -9.02 9.02 5.80
N GLU A 36 -10.11 9.05 6.57
CA GLU A 36 -10.15 8.72 8.00
C GLU A 36 -9.63 7.31 8.26
N SER A 37 -10.11 6.31 7.51
CA SER A 37 -9.63 4.93 7.62
C SER A 37 -8.11 4.84 7.36
N ARG A 38 -7.62 5.56 6.34
CA ARG A 38 -6.19 5.61 6.02
C ARG A 38 -5.37 6.25 7.15
N PHE A 39 -5.88 7.33 7.74
CA PHE A 39 -5.28 7.98 8.90
C PHE A 39 -5.20 7.05 10.09
N HIS A 40 -6.28 6.33 10.39
CA HIS A 40 -6.32 5.38 11.49
C HIS A 40 -5.25 4.29 11.32
N HIS A 41 -5.11 3.73 10.11
CA HIS A 41 -4.05 2.75 9.81
C HIS A 41 -2.65 3.35 9.94
N MET A 42 -2.40 4.56 9.44
CA MET A 42 -1.11 5.22 9.60
C MET A 42 -0.82 5.53 11.06
N HIS A 43 -1.79 6.04 11.81
CA HIS A 43 -1.65 6.30 13.23
C HIS A 43 -1.26 5.02 13.95
N ILE A 44 -1.97 3.90 13.72
CA ILE A 44 -1.60 2.59 14.29
C ILE A 44 -0.16 2.23 13.90
N GLN A 45 0.25 2.43 12.65
CA GLN A 45 1.62 2.12 12.19
C GLN A 45 2.70 3.02 12.81
N PHE A 46 2.38 4.25 13.18
CA PHE A 46 3.30 5.19 13.80
C PHE A 46 3.28 5.12 15.34
N SER A 47 2.12 4.79 15.93
CA SER A 47 1.91 4.68 17.37
C SER A 47 2.29 3.31 17.90
N SER A 48 2.22 2.28 17.06
CA SER A 48 2.97 1.06 17.32
C SER A 48 4.43 1.40 17.08
N ASP A 49 5.19 1.45 18.16
CA ASP A 49 6.65 1.55 18.18
C ASP A 49 7.27 0.24 17.64
N LEU A 50 6.76 -0.27 16.51
CA LEU A 50 7.28 -1.41 15.74
C LEU A 50 8.53 -0.96 14.98
N GLY A 51 9.49 -0.45 15.74
CA GLY A 51 10.89 -0.67 15.46
C GLY A 51 11.05 -2.15 15.12
N THR A 52 11.49 -2.42 13.89
CA THR A 52 11.65 -3.75 13.29
C THR A 52 10.34 -4.50 13.00
N ARG A 53 9.77 -4.28 11.81
CA ARG A 53 9.13 -5.40 11.08
C ARG A 53 10.18 -6.51 11.03
N THR A 54 10.05 -7.53 11.88
CA THR A 54 10.97 -8.68 11.91
C THR A 54 11.10 -9.21 10.49
N GLN A 55 12.33 -9.57 10.07
CA GLN A 55 12.57 -10.10 8.73
C GLN A 55 11.59 -11.24 8.37
N LYS A 56 11.14 -11.99 9.38
CA LYS A 56 10.08 -12.99 9.31
C LYS A 56 8.75 -12.46 8.75
N ALA A 57 8.25 -11.31 9.21
CA ALA A 57 7.01 -10.72 8.71
C ALA A 57 7.13 -10.23 7.25
N LYS A 58 8.32 -9.74 6.85
CA LYS A 58 8.60 -9.39 5.45
C LYS A 58 8.66 -10.65 4.56
N ALA A 59 9.29 -11.72 5.05
CA ALA A 59 9.36 -13.00 4.34
C ALA A 59 7.96 -13.61 4.15
N ILE A 60 7.11 -13.58 5.17
CA ILE A 60 5.71 -14.05 5.08
C ILE A 60 4.92 -13.25 4.03
N ALA A 61 5.04 -11.92 4.02
CA ALA A 61 4.36 -11.07 3.04
C ALA A 61 4.87 -11.31 1.59
N ILE A 62 6.16 -11.61 1.43
CA ILE A 62 6.74 -11.99 0.14
C ILE A 62 6.20 -13.35 -0.30
N GLN A 63 6.18 -14.33 0.60
CA GLN A 63 5.68 -15.68 0.34
C GLN A 63 4.22 -15.66 -0.11
N HIS A 64 3.36 -14.95 0.63
CA HIS A 64 1.94 -14.80 0.28
C HIS A 64 1.75 -14.12 -1.09
N ARG A 65 2.67 -13.24 -1.49
CA ARG A 65 2.61 -12.58 -2.80
C ARG A 65 3.03 -13.51 -3.94
N ILE A 66 4.03 -14.36 -3.71
CA ILE A 66 4.45 -15.40 -4.66
C ILE A 66 3.31 -16.42 -4.85
N GLU A 67 2.70 -16.86 -3.76
CA GLU A 67 1.56 -17.80 -3.78
C GLU A 67 0.39 -17.23 -4.58
N ASN A 68 -0.02 -15.99 -4.31
CA ASN A 68 -1.09 -15.33 -5.05
C ASN A 68 -0.77 -15.18 -6.56
N HIS A 69 0.45 -14.80 -6.93
CA HIS A 69 0.83 -14.73 -8.34
C HIS A 69 0.83 -16.11 -9.01
N THR A 70 1.24 -17.14 -8.29
CA THR A 70 1.27 -18.53 -8.79
C THR A 70 -0.15 -19.06 -8.97
N GLU A 71 -1.04 -18.80 -8.02
CA GLU A 71 -2.45 -19.15 -8.12
C GLU A 71 -3.12 -18.46 -9.32
N ARG A 72 -2.87 -17.15 -9.50
CA ARG A 72 -3.41 -16.40 -10.64
C ARG A 72 -2.90 -16.94 -11.98
N TYR A 73 -1.65 -17.37 -12.06
CA TYR A 73 -1.10 -18.01 -13.25
C TYR A 73 -1.74 -19.38 -13.51
N ASN A 74 -1.85 -20.23 -12.46
CA ASN A 74 -2.47 -21.55 -12.56
C ASN A 74 -3.95 -21.48 -12.99
N HIS A 75 -4.68 -20.46 -12.54
CA HIS A 75 -6.05 -20.18 -12.96
C HIS A 75 -6.15 -19.45 -14.30
N SER A 76 -5.04 -19.29 -15.04
CA SER A 76 -4.99 -18.59 -16.34
C SER A 76 -5.52 -17.14 -16.30
N LEU A 77 -5.48 -16.49 -15.12
CA LEU A 77 -5.90 -15.10 -14.93
C LEU A 77 -4.82 -14.10 -15.37
N ILE A 78 -3.57 -14.56 -15.48
CA ILE A 78 -2.43 -13.79 -15.98
C ILE A 78 -1.58 -14.66 -16.90
N ASN A 79 -0.88 -14.04 -17.84
CA ASN A 79 0.03 -14.75 -18.73
C ASN A 79 1.42 -14.96 -18.11
N VAL A 80 2.26 -15.77 -18.76
CA VAL A 80 3.59 -16.11 -18.26
C VAL A 80 4.52 -14.90 -18.09
N MET A 81 4.39 -13.88 -18.94
CA MET A 81 5.21 -12.68 -18.87
C MET A 81 4.82 -11.81 -17.66
N GLU A 82 3.52 -11.67 -17.39
CA GLU A 82 2.99 -10.98 -16.21
C GLU A 82 3.33 -11.70 -14.91
N TYR A 83 3.39 -13.03 -14.95
CA TYR A 83 3.86 -13.84 -13.82
C TYR A 83 5.34 -13.58 -13.52
N LEU A 84 6.20 -13.67 -14.54
CA LEU A 84 7.64 -13.45 -14.40
C LEU A 84 7.97 -12.01 -13.98
N ASP A 85 7.26 -11.01 -14.51
CA ASP A 85 7.44 -9.62 -14.09
C ASP A 85 7.02 -9.42 -12.62
N GLY A 86 5.88 -10.00 -12.22
CA GLY A 86 5.42 -10.01 -10.84
C GLY A 86 6.41 -10.62 -9.85
N LEU A 87 7.09 -11.71 -10.24
CA LEU A 87 8.15 -12.35 -9.45
C LEU A 87 9.47 -11.55 -9.45
N SER A 88 9.83 -10.92 -10.58
CA SER A 88 11.06 -10.13 -10.70
C SER A 88 11.07 -8.92 -9.74
N LEU A 89 9.90 -8.27 -9.58
CA LEU A 89 9.69 -7.16 -8.66
C LEU A 89 9.80 -7.58 -7.18
N VAL A 90 9.63 -8.87 -6.89
CA VAL A 90 9.81 -9.46 -5.55
C VAL A 90 11.29 -9.73 -5.29
N VAL A 91 12.00 -10.30 -6.26
CA VAL A 91 13.44 -10.62 -6.16
C VAL A 91 14.32 -9.35 -6.13
N ALA A 92 14.01 -8.35 -6.96
CA ALA A 92 14.78 -7.10 -7.01
C ALA A 92 14.72 -6.29 -5.70
N LYS A 93 13.67 -6.48 -4.89
CA LYS A 93 13.51 -5.84 -3.57
C LYS A 93 14.31 -6.50 -2.46
N GLN A 94 14.81 -7.72 -2.63
CA GLN A 94 15.60 -8.42 -1.62
C GLN A 94 17.11 -8.08 -1.70
N LYS A 95 17.59 -7.53 -2.81
CA LYS A 95 19.02 -7.20 -3.04
C LYS A 95 19.46 -5.81 -2.54
N LYS A 96 18.62 -5.06 -1.82
CA LYS A 96 18.95 -3.77 -1.17
C LYS A 96 18.83 -3.89 0.34
#